data_AF-A0AAV9KB46-F1
#
_entry.id   AF-A0AAV9KB46-F1
#
_cell.length_a   1.000
_cell.length_b   1.000
_cell.length_c   1.000
_cell.angle_alpha   90.00
_cell.angle_beta   90.00
_cell.angle_gamma   90.00
#
_symmetry.space_group_name_H-M   'P 1'
#
loop_
_entity.id
_entity.type
_entity.pdbx_description
1 polymer ?
#
loop_
_entity_poly.entity_id
_entity_poly.type
_entity_poly.pdbx_seq_one_letter_code
_entity_poly.pdbx_strand_id
1 'polypeptide(L)'
;MIQITQSDVVTPLNTTIDALAARIAVYEHNQGATEEVMALKAAIAELQKYVDHMKSTDVSMVFGTVKIPDAPEMPQTTTGHGDRPEQIVDPESEAETDDEMHEATEGVADEDLTEMEQL
;
A
#
# COMPACT_ATOMS: atom_id res chain seq x y z
N MET A 1 5.14 3.70 -8.44
CA MET A 1 4.06 2.89 -7.84
C MET A 1 4.24 2.96 -6.34
N ILE A 2 3.31 3.57 -5.60
CA ILE A 2 3.45 3.72 -4.14
C ILE A 2 2.86 2.46 -3.50
N GLN A 3 3.73 1.66 -2.86
CA GLN A 3 3.32 0.54 -2.02
C GLN A 3 3.07 1.09 -0.62
N ILE A 4 1.80 1.28 -0.25
CA ILE A 4 1.41 1.59 1.12
C ILE A 4 1.29 0.26 1.85
N THR A 5 2.07 0.08 2.91
CA THR A 5 1.99 -1.13 3.74
C THR A 5 0.90 -0.97 4.79
N GLN A 6 0.33 -2.09 5.25
CA GLN A 6 -0.66 -2.07 6.33
C GLN A 6 -0.11 -1.41 7.61
N SER A 7 1.18 -1.60 7.90
CA SER A 7 1.87 -0.96 9.02
C SER A 7 1.89 0.56 8.93
N ASP A 8 1.93 1.13 7.72
CA ASP A 8 1.94 2.58 7.50
C ASP A 8 0.61 3.23 7.94
N VAL A 9 -0.48 2.46 7.95
CA VAL A 9 -1.81 2.91 8.38
C VAL A 9 -2.09 2.55 9.84
N VAL A 10 -1.73 1.32 10.26
CA VAL A 10 -2.04 0.79 11.59
C VAL A 10 -1.23 1.51 12.68
N THR A 11 0.04 1.84 12.43
CA THR A 11 0.92 2.41 13.45
C THR A 11 0.45 3.79 13.91
N PRO A 12 0.20 4.77 12.99
CA PRO A 12 -0.30 6.08 13.39
C PRO A 12 -1.68 6.01 14.08
N LEU A 13 -2.53 5.07 13.64
CA LEU A 13 -3.84 4.85 14.26
C LEU A 13 -3.70 4.39 15.72
N ASN A 14 -2.82 3.43 15.99
CA ASN A 14 -2.56 2.94 17.35
C ASN A 14 -2.07 4.07 18.26
N THR A 15 -1.11 4.88 17.79
CA THR A 15 -0.60 6.03 18.53
C THR A 15 -1.71 7.04 18.85
N THR A 16 -2.64 7.28 17.92
CA THR A 16 -3.77 8.18 18.14
C THR A 16 -4.74 7.64 19.20
N ILE A 17 -5.01 6.33 19.18
CA ILE A 17 -5.86 5.67 20.17
C ILE A 17 -5.22 5.73 21.56
N ASP A 18 -3.91 5.50 21.67
CA ASP A 18 -3.17 5.59 22.94
C ASP A 18 -3.19 7.01 23.50
N ALA A 19 -3.00 8.02 22.64
CA ALA A 19 -3.10 9.42 23.02
C ALA A 19 -4.52 9.79 23.48
N LEU A 20 -5.56 9.26 22.84
CA LEU A 20 -6.94 9.47 23.25
C LEU A 20 -7.22 8.83 24.62
N ALA A 21 -6.74 7.61 24.85
CA ALA A 21 -6.84 6.93 26.14
C ALA A 21 -6.18 7.74 27.26
N ALA A 22 -4.98 8.28 27.02
CA ALA A 22 -4.28 9.13 27.97
C ALA A 22 -5.06 10.41 28.29
N ARG A 23 -5.63 11.08 27.27
CA ARG A 23 -6.46 12.28 27.47
C ARG A 23 -7.69 11.98 28.34
N ILE A 24 -8.34 10.85 28.12
CA ILE A 24 -9.54 10.48 28.89
C ILE A 24 -9.18 10.14 30.33
N ALA A 25 -8.04 9.50 30.58
CA ALA A 25 -7.56 9.29 31.94
C ALA A 25 -7.36 10.62 32.68
N VAL A 26 -6.87 11.66 32.00
CA VAL A 26 -6.76 13.02 32.56
C VAL A 26 -8.15 13.63 32.82
N TYR A 27 -9.10 13.49 31.91
CA TYR A 27 -10.48 13.97 32.12
C TYR A 27 -11.16 13.27 33.29
N GLU A 28 -11.04 11.94 33.38
CA GLU A 28 -11.58 11.13 34.47
C GLU A 28 -11.02 11.55 35.82
N HIS A 29 -9.72 11.85 35.89
CA HIS A 29 -9.08 12.35 37.10
C HIS A 29 -9.64 13.71 37.56
N ASN A 30 -9.90 14.61 36.61
CA ASN A 30 -10.31 15.99 36.93
C ASN A 30 -11.83 16.14 37.14
N GLN A 31 -12.65 15.38 36.43
CA GLN A 31 -14.11 15.51 36.42
C GLN A 31 -14.82 14.32 37.08
N GLY A 32 -14.09 13.26 37.41
CA GLY A 32 -14.65 12.00 37.89
C GLY A 32 -15.07 11.06 36.76
N ALA A 33 -15.42 9.83 37.14
CA ALA A 33 -15.91 8.81 36.22
C ALA A 33 -17.40 9.04 35.90
N THR A 34 -17.67 9.95 34.97
CA THR A 34 -19.03 10.15 34.43
C THR A 34 -19.41 9.00 33.50
N GLU A 35 -20.71 8.84 33.24
CA GLU A 35 -21.21 7.84 32.30
C GLU A 35 -20.59 7.99 30.90
N GLU A 36 -20.40 9.24 30.46
CA GLU A 36 -19.77 9.57 29.18
C GLU A 36 -18.30 9.13 29.13
N VAL A 37 -17.53 9.39 30.20
CA VAL A 37 -16.12 8.96 30.31
C VAL A 37 -16.02 7.44 30.30
N MET A 38 -16.90 6.74 31.01
CA MET A 38 -16.93 5.27 31.00
C MET A 38 -17.31 4.72 29.62
N ALA A 39 -18.31 5.30 28.97
CA ALA A 39 -18.71 4.91 27.62
C ALA A 39 -17.58 5.12 26.61
N LEU A 40 -16.86 6.25 26.69
CA LEU A 40 -15.75 6.55 25.81
C LEU A 40 -14.55 5.62 26.04
N LYS A 41 -14.24 5.27 27.30
CA LYS A 41 -13.23 4.24 27.63
C LYS A 41 -13.60 2.88 27.04
N ALA A 42 -14.87 2.49 27.12
CA ALA A 42 -15.34 1.24 26.52
C ALA A 42 -15.19 1.25 24.99
N ALA A 43 -15.57 2.35 24.33
CA ALA A 43 -15.42 2.50 22.89
C ALA A 43 -13.95 2.44 22.44
N ILE A 44 -13.03 3.01 23.23
CA ILE A 44 -11.58 2.90 22.96
C ILE A 44 -11.08 1.48 23.11
N ALA A 45 -11.52 0.76 24.13
CA ALA A 45 -11.17 -0.65 24.30
C ALA A 45 -11.68 -1.50 23.13
N GLU A 46 -12.84 -1.16 22.56
CA GLU A 46 -13.36 -1.81 21.35
C GLU A 46 -12.54 -1.46 20.10
N LEU A 47 -12.16 -0.19 19.92
CA LEU A 47 -11.27 0.25 18.85
C LEU A 47 -9.90 -0.44 18.90
N GLN A 48 -9.33 -0.61 20.11
CA GLN A 48 -8.08 -1.35 20.30
C GLN A 48 -8.21 -2.79 19.81
N LYS A 49 -9.32 -3.49 20.14
CA LYS A 49 -9.58 -4.85 19.63
C LYS A 49 -9.64 -4.89 18.10
N TYR A 50 -10.26 -3.89 17.48
CA TYR A 50 -10.33 -3.81 16.02
C TYR A 50 -8.95 -3.61 15.39
N VAL A 51 -8.14 -2.72 15.97
CA VAL A 51 -6.76 -2.50 15.52
C VAL A 51 -5.90 -3.75 15.70
N ASP A 52 -6.04 -4.48 16.80
CA ASP A 52 -5.32 -5.73 17.03
C ASP A 52 -5.74 -6.82 16.06
N HIS A 53 -7.04 -6.89 15.73
CA HIS A 53 -7.53 -7.77 14.67
C HIS A 53 -6.91 -7.40 13.32
N MET A 54 -6.83 -6.10 13.00
CA MET A 54 -6.20 -5.61 11.77
C MET A 54 -4.73 -6.02 11.69
N LYS A 55 -3.96 -5.90 12.78
CA LYS A 55 -2.56 -6.38 12.86
C LYS A 55 -2.42 -7.88 12.67
N SER A 56 -3.37 -8.66 13.19
CA SER A 56 -3.34 -10.12 13.14
C SER A 56 -3.84 -10.71 11.81
N THR A 57 -4.56 -9.92 11.02
CA THR A 57 -5.10 -10.36 9.73
C THR A 57 -4.02 -10.26 8.68
N ASP A 58 -3.57 -11.41 8.19
CA ASP A 58 -2.67 -11.47 7.05
C ASP A 58 -3.37 -10.88 5.81
N VAL A 59 -2.91 -9.71 5.39
CA VAL A 59 -3.45 -8.99 4.22
C VAL A 59 -3.32 -9.84 2.95
N SER A 60 -2.38 -10.80 2.89
CA SER A 60 -2.23 -11.71 1.76
C SER A 60 -3.37 -12.74 1.66
N MET A 61 -4.15 -12.96 2.72
CA MET A 61 -5.37 -13.77 2.64
C MET A 61 -6.52 -13.01 1.97
N VAL A 62 -6.59 -11.70 2.12
CA VAL A 62 -7.64 -10.84 1.52
C VAL A 62 -7.35 -10.62 0.04
N PHE A 63 -6.10 -10.33 -0.30
CA PHE A 63 -5.63 -10.30 -1.68
C PHE A 63 -5.05 -11.67 -2.01
N GLY A 64 -5.95 -12.63 -2.22
CA GLY A 64 -5.56 -14.01 -2.52
C GLY A 64 -4.43 -14.02 -3.54
N THR A 65 -3.32 -14.69 -3.18
CA THR A 65 -2.23 -14.91 -4.12
C THR A 65 -2.81 -15.68 -5.31
N VAL A 66 -3.15 -14.97 -6.38
CA VAL A 66 -3.49 -15.58 -7.66
C VAL A 66 -2.19 -16.20 -8.14
N LYS A 67 -1.98 -17.46 -7.78
CA LYS A 67 -0.93 -18.28 -8.35
C LYS A 67 -1.33 -18.47 -9.81
N ILE A 68 -0.86 -17.58 -10.68
CA ILE A 68 -0.99 -17.75 -12.12
C ILE A 68 -0.30 -19.10 -12.38
N PRO A 69 -1.04 -20.14 -12.81
CA PRO A 69 -0.42 -21.40 -13.15
C PRO A 69 0.56 -21.11 -14.28
N ASP A 70 1.78 -21.64 -14.20
CA ASP A 70 2.64 -21.65 -15.38
C ASP A 70 1.83 -22.21 -16.55
N ALA A 71 1.84 -21.48 -17.67
CA ALA A 71 1.11 -21.85 -18.85
C ALA A 71 1.45 -23.32 -19.17
N PRO A 72 0.44 -24.18 -19.48
CA PRO A 72 0.73 -25.55 -19.85
C PRO A 72 1.72 -25.52 -21.02
N GLU A 73 2.86 -26.20 -20.84
CA GLU A 73 3.86 -26.35 -21.87
C GLU A 73 3.14 -26.92 -23.11
N MET A 74 3.05 -26.09 -24.14
CA MET A 74 2.37 -26.45 -25.38
C MET A 74 3.07 -27.71 -25.91
N PRO A 75 2.37 -28.83 -26.15
CA PRO A 75 3.03 -30.02 -26.68
C PRO A 75 3.64 -29.63 -28.02
N GLN A 76 4.98 -29.57 -28.08
CA GLN A 76 5.68 -29.39 -29.34
C GLN A 76 5.24 -30.53 -30.24
N THR A 77 4.46 -30.21 -31.27
CA THR A 77 4.17 -31.11 -32.37
C THR A 77 5.50 -31.40 -33.05
N THR A 78 6.17 -32.45 -32.61
CA THR A 78 7.23 -33.10 -33.37
C THR A 78 6.59 -33.71 -34.61
N THR A 79 6.37 -32.89 -35.62
CA THR A 79 6.14 -33.36 -36.99
C THR A 79 7.40 -34.10 -37.39
N GLY A 80 7.30 -35.44 -37.37
CA GLY A 80 8.40 -36.33 -37.72
C GLY A 80 8.96 -36.03 -39.11
N HIS A 81 10.25 -35.73 -39.11
CA HIS A 81 11.25 -36.08 -40.11
C HIS A 81 10.79 -36.21 -41.57
N GLY A 82 11.09 -35.18 -42.36
CA GLY A 82 11.20 -35.26 -43.81
C GLY A 82 12.33 -34.34 -44.26
N ASP A 83 13.47 -34.92 -44.64
CA ASP A 83 14.68 -34.25 -45.10
C ASP A 83 14.43 -33.23 -46.23
N ARG A 84 14.87 -31.98 -46.06
CA ARG A 84 15.25 -31.12 -47.20
C ARG A 84 16.11 -29.92 -46.76
N PRO A 85 17.12 -29.50 -47.55
CA PRO A 85 18.38 -28.98 -47.03
C PRO A 85 18.37 -27.48 -46.71
N GLU A 86 19.35 -27.15 -45.89
CA GLU A 86 19.90 -25.84 -45.54
C GLU A 86 19.70 -24.77 -46.61
N GLN A 87 19.00 -23.70 -46.26
CA GLN A 87 19.23 -22.39 -46.87
C GLN A 87 19.64 -21.42 -45.78
N ILE A 88 20.96 -21.29 -45.67
CA ILE A 88 21.65 -20.20 -45.00
C ILE A 88 21.19 -18.91 -45.68
N VAL A 89 20.51 -18.04 -44.93
CA VAL A 89 20.57 -16.59 -45.15
C VAL A 89 20.75 -15.95 -43.78
N ASP A 90 21.78 -15.13 -43.74
CA ASP A 90 22.38 -14.37 -42.65
C ASP A 90 21.37 -13.56 -41.80
N PRO A 91 21.61 -13.39 -40.48
CA PRO A 91 20.83 -12.52 -39.63
C PRO A 91 21.41 -11.09 -39.65
N GLU A 92 20.76 -10.19 -40.38
CA GLU A 92 20.87 -8.74 -40.17
C GLU A 92 19.41 -8.26 -40.11
N SER A 93 18.92 -7.62 -39.05
CA SER A 93 19.52 -6.51 -38.33
C SER A 93 18.76 -6.24 -37.02
N GLU A 94 19.51 -5.85 -36.01
CA GLU A 94 19.01 -5.23 -34.78
C GLU A 94 18.52 -3.81 -35.13
N ALA A 95 17.27 -3.49 -34.80
CA ALA A 95 16.77 -2.12 -34.80
C ALA A 95 16.50 -1.73 -33.35
N GLU A 96 17.55 -1.28 -32.66
CA GLU A 96 17.42 -0.31 -31.57
C GLU A 96 16.90 1.01 -32.16
N THR A 97 15.77 1.46 -31.65
CA THR A 97 15.28 2.84 -31.73
C THR A 97 14.43 3.04 -30.48
N ASP A 98 14.51 4.10 -29.71
CA ASP A 98 15.27 5.34 -29.76
C ASP A 98 15.06 5.94 -28.35
N ASP A 99 16.13 6.06 -27.57
CA ASP A 99 16.14 6.75 -26.28
C ASP A 99 16.41 8.24 -26.54
N GLU A 100 15.38 9.09 -26.58
CA GLU A 100 15.52 10.56 -26.53
C GLU A 100 14.12 11.19 -26.29
N MET A 101 13.88 12.20 -25.43
CA MET A 101 14.72 13.14 -24.72
C MET A 101 14.10 13.51 -23.35
N HIS A 102 14.97 13.76 -22.39
CA HIS A 102 14.78 14.71 -21.28
C HIS A 102 14.41 16.11 -21.85
N GLU A 103 13.67 16.99 -21.19
CA GLU A 103 14.10 17.79 -20.05
C GLU A 103 13.03 18.88 -19.76
N ALA A 104 12.93 19.25 -18.48
CA ALA A 104 12.59 20.57 -17.92
C ALA A 104 11.20 21.18 -18.24
N THR A 105 10.47 21.74 -17.28
CA THR A 105 10.94 22.85 -16.45
C THR A 105 10.27 22.92 -15.08
N GLU A 106 11.10 23.19 -14.07
CA GLU A 106 10.74 23.82 -12.79
C GLU A 106 9.81 25.02 -12.96
N GLY A 107 8.83 25.11 -12.05
CA GLY A 107 8.10 26.32 -11.74
C GLY A 107 7.96 26.42 -10.22
N VAL A 108 8.98 27.04 -9.60
CA VAL A 108 9.03 27.49 -8.20
C VAL A 108 8.08 28.68 -8.00
N ALA A 109 7.41 28.70 -6.84
CA ALA A 109 7.00 29.85 -6.00
C ALA A 109 5.80 29.35 -5.16
N ASP A 110 5.93 28.96 -3.88
CA ASP A 110 6.26 29.80 -2.72
C ASP A 110 5.42 31.08 -2.68
N GLU A 111 4.49 31.14 -1.71
CA GLU A 111 3.85 32.31 -1.10
C GLU A 111 2.71 31.77 -0.19
N ASP A 112 2.96 31.46 1.07
CA ASP A 112 3.09 32.38 2.22
C ASP A 112 1.73 32.70 2.88
N LEU A 113 1.66 32.27 4.14
CA LEU A 113 1.01 32.86 5.33
C LEU A 113 -0.18 33.82 5.17
N THR A 114 -1.30 33.52 5.85
CA THR A 114 -1.91 34.38 6.90
C THR A 114 -2.91 33.52 7.70
N GLU A 115 -2.61 33.05 8.93
CA GLU A 115 -2.78 33.73 10.22
C GLU A 115 -4.17 34.35 10.51
N MET A 116 -4.71 33.96 11.68
CA MET A 116 -5.53 34.77 12.61
C MET A 116 -6.97 35.12 12.18
N GLU A 117 -8.01 35.24 13.00
CA GLU A 117 -8.37 34.96 14.40
C GLU A 117 -9.84 35.47 14.53
N GLN A 118 -10.52 35.15 15.63
CA GLN A 118 -11.61 35.93 16.26
C GLN A 118 -13.00 36.00 15.59
N LEU A 119 -13.96 35.23 16.11
CA LEU A 119 -14.92 35.70 17.15
C LEU A 119 -15.78 34.54 17.69
#